data_AF-A0A0L6JR38-F1
#
_entry.id   AF-A0A0L6JR38-F1
#
_cell.length_a   1.000
_cell.length_b   1.000
_cell.length_c   1.000
_cell.angle_alpha   90.00
_cell.angle_beta   90.00
_cell.angle_gamma   90.00
#
_symmetry.space_group_name_H-M   'P 1'
#
loop_
_entity.id
_entity.type
_entity.pdbx_description
1 polymer ?
#
loop_
_entity_poly.entity_id
_entity_poly.type
_entity_poly.pdbx_seq_one_letter_code
_entity_poly.pdbx_strand_id
1 'polypeptide(L)'
;MKHGKMLIKRVGVIFLAYVLAMNWNLPFNSSSKSSGSFAAALDNDLKLWYNSMAGTNFSGNAYDNNEAFYKALPLGNGRIGAMVYGNYPDEKIDLNESTFWSSGPGNNNKAGAANSLKTAQDQLFAGQYKNGDATINNMIGGGKQGINQSGN
;
A
#
# COMPACT_ATOMS: atom_id res chain seq x y z
N MET A 1 16.19 -3.77 88.26
CA MET A 1 17.35 -3.00 88.78
C MET A 1 18.64 -3.65 88.31
N LYS A 2 19.64 -2.82 87.97
CA LYS A 2 21.07 -3.11 87.77
C LYS A 2 21.50 -3.83 86.47
N HIS A 3 22.19 -3.03 85.64
CA HIS A 3 23.54 -3.25 85.08
C HIS A 3 23.88 -4.61 84.45
N GLY A 4 24.38 -4.60 83.22
CA GLY A 4 25.26 -5.68 82.75
C GLY A 4 25.53 -5.70 81.25
N LYS A 5 26.75 -5.32 80.87
CA LYS A 5 27.34 -5.48 79.53
C LYS A 5 27.44 -6.97 79.14
N MET A 6 27.24 -7.30 77.86
CA MET A 6 27.96 -8.39 77.15
C MET A 6 27.62 -8.31 75.64
N LEU A 7 28.55 -7.86 74.79
CA LEU A 7 29.62 -8.59 74.11
C LEU A 7 29.13 -9.48 72.93
N ILE A 8 29.53 -9.02 71.75
CA ILE A 8 29.40 -9.49 70.36
C ILE A 8 29.52 -11.01 70.15
N LYS A 9 28.66 -11.59 69.28
CA LYS A 9 29.03 -12.66 68.34
C LYS A 9 28.40 -12.44 66.95
N ARG A 10 29.17 -12.84 65.94
CA ARG A 10 29.17 -12.52 64.50
C ARG A 10 27.96 -13.06 63.71
N VAL A 11 27.94 -12.67 62.43
CA VAL A 11 27.15 -13.14 61.25
C VAL A 11 26.06 -12.12 60.89
N GLY A 12 25.98 -11.50 59.73
CA GLY A 12 26.74 -11.51 58.48
C GLY A 12 25.98 -10.64 57.46
N VAL A 13 26.71 -10.13 56.45
CA VAL A 13 26.22 -9.59 55.16
C VAL A 13 25.52 -8.22 55.22
N ILE A 14 26.31 -7.15 55.04
CA ILE A 14 26.47 -6.36 53.79
C ILE A 14 25.21 -5.54 53.45
N PHE A 15 25.26 -4.23 53.71
CA PHE A 15 24.85 -3.24 52.73
C PHE A 15 25.53 -1.89 53.03
N LEU A 16 25.94 -1.25 51.93
CA LEU A 16 26.02 0.19 51.75
C LEU A 16 27.33 0.94 52.08
N ALA A 17 28.11 1.08 51.00
CA ALA A 17 28.60 2.34 50.43
C ALA A 17 29.91 2.98 50.95
N TYR A 18 30.43 3.82 50.05
CA TYR A 18 31.55 4.77 50.14
C TYR A 18 32.95 4.15 49.84
N VAL A 19 33.84 4.71 49.00
CA VAL A 19 33.82 6.00 48.27
C VAL A 19 34.98 6.14 47.27
N LEU A 20 34.84 7.15 46.40
CA LEU A 20 35.83 7.93 45.63
C LEU A 20 36.99 7.22 44.90
N ALA A 21 37.08 7.54 43.61
CA ALA A 21 38.17 8.40 43.16
C ALA A 21 37.67 9.32 42.04
N MET A 22 37.72 10.63 42.30
CA MET A 22 37.57 11.66 41.27
C MET A 22 38.74 11.55 40.29
N ASN A 23 38.47 11.56 38.99
CA ASN A 23 39.43 12.01 38.02
C ASN A 23 38.74 12.87 36.96
N TRP A 24 39.29 14.07 36.79
CA TRP A 24 38.81 15.16 35.94
C TRP A 24 38.86 14.76 34.47
N ASN A 25 37.77 14.99 33.72
CA ASN A 25 37.83 15.59 32.37
C ASN A 25 36.42 16.01 31.92
N LEU A 26 36.35 17.24 31.40
CA LEU A 26 35.19 18.00 30.95
C LEU A 26 34.49 17.34 29.72
N PRO A 27 33.27 17.79 29.32
CA PRO A 27 32.30 16.96 28.62
C PRO A 27 32.74 16.68 27.18
N PHE A 28 32.84 15.41 26.83
CA PHE A 28 33.02 15.03 25.43
C PHE A 28 31.65 14.99 24.74
N ASN A 29 31.25 16.16 24.21
CA ASN A 29 30.35 16.22 23.07
C ASN A 29 31.07 15.58 21.89
N SER A 30 30.83 14.29 21.64
CA SER A 30 31.14 13.68 20.33
C SER A 30 30.04 14.01 19.34
N SER A 31 30.02 15.25 18.90
CA SER A 31 29.67 15.51 17.50
C SER A 31 30.82 14.96 16.65
N SER A 32 30.93 13.62 16.53
CA SER A 32 31.79 13.02 15.52
C SER A 32 31.08 13.14 14.17
N LYS A 33 31.14 14.37 13.62
CA LYS A 33 31.32 14.51 12.18
C LYS A 33 32.69 13.93 11.86
N SER A 34 32.73 12.66 11.51
CA SER A 34 33.89 12.07 10.83
C SER A 34 33.42 11.08 9.77
N SER A 35 33.30 11.65 8.56
CA SER A 35 33.97 11.11 7.38
C SER A 35 33.67 9.66 7.01
N GLY A 36 32.38 9.37 6.87
CA GLY A 36 31.92 8.66 5.69
C GLY A 36 30.98 9.61 4.98
N SER A 37 31.26 9.95 3.73
CA SER A 37 30.26 10.58 2.87
C SER A 37 29.09 9.59 2.72
N PHE A 38 28.17 9.56 3.68
CA PHE A 38 26.78 9.25 3.38
C PHE A 38 26.13 10.57 2.96
N ALA A 39 26.74 11.23 1.99
CA ALA A 39 25.94 11.47 0.81
C ALA A 39 25.26 10.10 0.59
N ALA A 40 23.94 10.03 0.76
CA ALA A 40 23.22 9.35 -0.29
C ALA A 40 23.92 9.90 -1.53
N ALA A 41 24.77 9.09 -2.16
CA ALA A 41 25.14 9.38 -3.51
C ALA A 41 23.81 9.81 -4.10
N LEU A 42 23.78 10.94 -4.79
CA LEU A 42 22.70 11.15 -5.73
C LEU A 42 22.89 10.03 -6.76
N ASP A 43 22.56 8.82 -6.31
CA ASP A 43 22.23 7.68 -7.07
C ASP A 43 20.96 8.21 -7.70
N ASN A 44 21.12 8.71 -8.92
CA ASN A 44 20.02 9.07 -9.77
C ASN A 44 19.13 7.85 -10.08
N ASP A 45 19.37 6.72 -9.39
CA ASP A 45 18.58 5.53 -9.35
C ASP A 45 17.30 5.81 -8.57
N LEU A 46 16.26 6.10 -9.36
CA LEU A 46 14.89 6.30 -8.92
C LEU A 46 14.34 4.99 -8.36
N LYS A 47 14.65 4.73 -7.09
CA LYS A 47 14.24 3.53 -6.36
C LYS A 47 13.05 3.81 -5.47
N LEU A 48 12.08 2.90 -5.52
CA LEU A 48 10.97 2.83 -4.56
C LEU A 48 11.26 1.69 -3.57
N TRP A 49 11.30 1.99 -2.27
CA TRP A 49 11.58 1.02 -1.21
C TRP A 49 10.63 1.21 -0.02
N TYR A 50 10.34 0.12 0.69
CA TYR A 50 9.42 0.08 1.83
C TYR A 50 10.01 -0.71 2.99
N ASN A 51 9.57 -0.42 4.21
CA ASN A 51 10.01 -1.08 5.44
C ASN A 51 8.95 -2.01 6.06
N SER A 52 7.83 -2.22 5.36
CA SER A 52 6.76 -3.11 5.77
C SER A 52 6.25 -3.92 4.59
N MET A 53 5.69 -5.09 4.91
CA MET A 53 5.01 -5.96 3.95
C MET A 53 3.74 -5.27 3.43
N ALA A 54 3.28 -5.61 2.22
CA ALA A 54 1.99 -5.14 1.72
C ALA A 54 0.81 -5.75 2.51
N GLY A 55 1.01 -6.96 3.06
CA GLY A 55 0.04 -7.69 3.86
C GLY A 55 -0.87 -8.60 3.02
N THR A 56 -1.91 -9.14 3.65
CA THR A 56 -2.84 -10.11 3.06
C THR A 56 -4.28 -9.60 3.01
N ASN A 57 -4.50 -8.31 3.24
CA ASN A 57 -5.83 -7.71 3.22
C ASN A 57 -6.36 -7.60 1.78
N PHE A 58 -7.43 -8.33 1.48
CA PHE A 58 -8.19 -8.24 0.23
C PHE A 58 -9.68 -8.13 0.59
N SER A 59 -10.19 -6.90 0.66
CA SER A 59 -11.59 -6.65 1.03
C SER A 59 -12.55 -6.88 -0.15
N GLY A 60 -12.05 -6.90 -1.39
CA GLY A 60 -12.88 -6.92 -2.60
C GLY A 60 -13.63 -5.61 -2.81
N ASN A 61 -13.30 -4.57 -2.05
CA ASN A 61 -13.92 -3.26 -2.12
C ASN A 61 -12.96 -2.32 -2.83
N ALA A 62 -13.33 -1.91 -4.05
CA ALA A 62 -12.52 -0.99 -4.85
C ALA A 62 -12.22 0.35 -4.14
N TYR A 63 -12.97 0.71 -3.10
CA TYR A 63 -12.80 1.94 -2.33
C TYR A 63 -11.99 1.76 -1.04
N ASP A 64 -11.54 0.54 -0.69
CA ASP A 64 -10.67 0.32 0.47
C ASP A 64 -9.20 0.55 0.08
N ASN A 65 -8.65 1.69 0.48
CA ASN A 65 -7.24 2.04 0.25
C ASN A 65 -6.25 1.27 1.14
N ASN A 66 -6.74 0.49 2.10
CA ASN A 66 -5.90 -0.33 2.96
C ASN A 66 -5.65 -1.74 2.41
N GLU A 67 -6.23 -2.09 1.27
CA GLU A 67 -5.95 -3.36 0.60
C GLU A 67 -4.46 -3.51 0.26
N ALA A 68 -3.98 -4.74 0.35
CA ALA A 68 -2.59 -5.08 0.11
C ALA A 68 -2.17 -4.76 -1.33
N PHE A 69 -3.10 -4.84 -2.30
CA PHE A 69 -2.85 -4.51 -3.70
C PHE A 69 -2.29 -3.09 -3.88
N TYR A 70 -2.81 -2.11 -3.13
CA TYR A 70 -2.36 -0.71 -3.23
C TYR A 70 -0.98 -0.46 -2.60
N LYS A 71 -0.47 -1.42 -1.83
CA LYS A 71 0.85 -1.36 -1.17
C LYS A 71 1.90 -2.22 -1.87
N ALA A 72 1.49 -3.07 -2.81
CA ALA A 72 2.35 -3.96 -3.57
C ALA A 72 3.09 -3.22 -4.70
N LEU A 73 4.25 -3.75 -5.10
CA LEU A 73 5.10 -3.16 -6.15
C LEU A 73 4.72 -3.71 -7.53
N PRO A 74 4.37 -2.84 -8.51
CA PRO A 74 4.11 -3.26 -9.87
C PRO A 74 5.40 -3.46 -10.66
N LEU A 75 5.53 -4.61 -11.32
CA LEU A 75 6.56 -4.92 -12.29
C LEU A 75 5.89 -5.30 -13.62
N GLY A 76 6.53 -5.01 -14.74
CA GLY A 76 6.00 -5.44 -16.03
C GLY A 76 6.88 -5.11 -17.22
N ASN A 77 6.65 -5.83 -18.32
CA ASN A 77 7.38 -5.66 -19.59
C ASN A 77 6.45 -5.21 -20.75
N GLY A 78 5.30 -4.64 -20.42
CA GLY A 78 4.27 -4.20 -21.38
C GLY A 78 3.31 -5.29 -21.84
N ARG A 79 3.69 -6.57 -21.77
CA ARG A 79 2.79 -7.71 -22.06
C ARG A 79 2.33 -8.42 -20.79
N ILE A 80 3.26 -8.70 -19.89
CA ILE A 80 3.01 -9.35 -18.60
C ILE A 80 3.26 -8.32 -17.50
N GLY A 81 2.36 -8.28 -16.53
CA GLY A 81 2.50 -7.53 -15.29
C GLY A 81 2.50 -8.46 -14.09
N ALA A 82 3.18 -8.06 -13.02
CA ALA A 82 3.22 -8.74 -11.74
C ALA A 82 3.09 -7.72 -10.60
N MET A 83 2.31 -8.05 -9.57
CA MET A 83 2.29 -7.30 -8.32
C MET A 83 3.00 -8.11 -7.25
N VAL A 84 4.06 -7.55 -6.66
CA VAL A 84 4.90 -8.21 -5.64
C VAL A 84 4.55 -7.64 -4.26
N TYR A 85 4.22 -8.51 -3.30
CA TYR A 85 3.67 -8.11 -2.01
C TYR A 85 4.73 -8.05 -0.90
N GLY A 86 5.82 -8.81 -1.01
CA GLY A 86 6.91 -8.81 -0.04
C GLY A 86 6.50 -9.35 1.35
N ASN A 87 5.56 -10.30 1.38
CA ASN A 87 5.09 -10.96 2.58
C ASN A 87 6.06 -12.09 3.00
N TYR A 88 6.23 -12.29 4.30
CA TYR A 88 7.01 -13.39 4.87
C TYR A 88 6.19 -14.09 5.96
N PRO A 89 6.19 -15.43 6.03
CA PRO A 89 6.98 -16.38 5.23
C PRO A 89 6.43 -16.66 3.84
N ASP A 90 5.14 -16.40 3.62
CA ASP A 90 4.44 -16.75 2.39
C ASP A 90 4.33 -15.53 1.47
N GLU A 91 5.08 -15.56 0.36
CA GLU A 91 5.00 -14.53 -0.67
C GLU A 91 3.80 -14.79 -1.59
N LYS A 92 3.16 -13.69 -2.02
CA LYS A 92 2.12 -13.71 -3.04
C LYS A 92 2.57 -12.84 -4.21
N ILE A 93 2.41 -13.32 -5.43
CA ILE A 93 2.65 -12.54 -6.65
C ILE A 93 1.43 -12.67 -7.55
N ASP A 94 0.71 -11.57 -7.77
CA ASP A 94 -0.43 -11.55 -8.69
C ASP A 94 0.06 -11.28 -10.11
N LEU A 95 -0.36 -12.10 -11.08
CA LEU A 95 0.07 -12.02 -12.48
C LEU A 95 -1.07 -11.56 -13.38
N ASN A 96 -0.74 -10.63 -14.28
CA ASN A 96 -1.64 -10.12 -15.32
C ASN A 96 -1.00 -10.29 -16.70
N GLU A 97 -1.82 -10.62 -17.70
CA GLU A 97 -1.41 -10.66 -19.10
C GLU A 97 -2.33 -9.71 -19.90
N SER A 98 -1.72 -8.84 -20.71
CA SER A 98 -2.39 -7.70 -21.36
C SER A 98 -3.54 -8.08 -22.30
N THR A 99 -3.52 -9.29 -22.85
CA THR A 99 -4.51 -9.80 -23.81
C THR A 99 -5.51 -10.78 -23.19
N PHE A 100 -5.43 -11.03 -21.89
CA PHE A 100 -6.36 -11.92 -21.18
C PHE A 100 -7.67 -11.21 -20.82
N TRP A 101 -8.53 -11.11 -21.81
CA TRP A 101 -9.87 -10.54 -21.68
C TRP A 101 -10.92 -11.64 -21.63
N SER A 102 -11.95 -11.44 -20.81
CA SER A 102 -13.08 -12.38 -20.65
C SER A 102 -13.97 -12.52 -21.89
N SER A 103 -13.68 -11.79 -22.97
CA SER A 103 -14.63 -11.56 -24.06
C SER A 103 -14.05 -11.89 -25.43
N GLY A 104 -14.83 -12.58 -26.24
CA GLY A 104 -14.60 -12.75 -27.67
C GLY A 104 -15.09 -11.54 -28.48
N PRO A 105 -15.07 -11.60 -29.82
CA PRO A 105 -15.59 -10.53 -30.67
C PRO A 105 -17.05 -10.21 -30.31
N GLY A 106 -17.29 -9.03 -29.73
CA GLY A 106 -18.61 -8.57 -29.32
C GLY A 106 -19.13 -7.47 -30.25
N ASN A 107 -20.39 -7.58 -30.66
CA ASN A 107 -21.08 -6.49 -31.34
C ASN A 107 -21.96 -5.74 -30.33
N ASN A 108 -21.49 -4.57 -29.89
CA ASN A 108 -22.23 -3.71 -28.96
C ASN A 108 -23.24 -2.80 -29.67
N ASN A 109 -23.50 -3.00 -30.97
CA ASN A 109 -24.50 -2.22 -31.69
C ASN A 109 -25.91 -2.71 -31.35
N LYS A 110 -26.77 -1.79 -30.92
CA LYS A 110 -28.19 -2.07 -30.77
C LYS A 110 -28.89 -2.02 -32.12
N ALA A 111 -29.48 -3.14 -32.53
CA ALA A 111 -30.27 -3.19 -33.76
C ALA A 111 -31.40 -2.15 -33.73
N GLY A 112 -31.56 -1.40 -34.81
CA GLY A 112 -32.60 -0.37 -34.92
C GLY A 112 -32.26 0.99 -34.29
N ALA A 113 -31.08 1.17 -33.67
CA ALA A 113 -30.67 2.46 -33.11
C ALA A 113 -30.66 3.60 -34.16
N ALA A 114 -30.22 3.31 -35.40
CA ALA A 114 -30.22 4.29 -36.48
C ALA A 114 -31.62 4.82 -36.82
N ASN A 115 -32.67 4.01 -36.63
CA ASN A 115 -34.05 4.41 -36.92
C ASN A 115 -34.58 5.45 -35.91
N SER A 116 -34.06 5.43 -34.68
CA SER A 116 -34.47 6.35 -33.61
C SER A 116 -33.69 7.67 -33.58
N LEU A 117 -32.61 7.79 -34.37
CA LEU A 117 -31.75 8.97 -34.40
C LEU A 117 -32.50 10.24 -34.79
N LYS A 118 -33.34 10.15 -35.84
CA LYS A 118 -34.16 11.28 -36.29
C LYS A 118 -35.12 11.74 -35.20
N THR A 119 -35.78 10.80 -34.53
CA THR A 119 -36.72 11.09 -33.43
C THR A 119 -36.03 11.77 -32.25
N ALA A 120 -34.83 11.30 -31.87
CA ALA A 120 -34.04 11.94 -30.82
C ALA A 120 -33.66 13.38 -31.19
N GLN A 121 -33.20 13.62 -32.43
CA GLN A 121 -32.87 14.96 -32.92
C GLN A 121 -34.08 15.88 -32.90
N ASP A 122 -35.22 15.42 -33.40
CA ASP A 122 -36.47 16.21 -33.43
C ASP A 122 -36.92 16.58 -32.01
N GLN A 123 -36.81 15.67 -31.03
CA GLN A 123 -37.13 15.92 -29.62
C GLN A 123 -36.18 16.94 -28.96
N LEU A 124 -34.88 16.87 -29.26
CA LEU A 124 -33.90 17.82 -28.74
C LEU A 124 -34.11 19.22 -29.32
N PHE A 125 -34.34 19.35 -30.63
CA PHE A 125 -34.62 20.63 -31.27
C PHE A 125 -35.97 21.23 -30.87
N ALA A 126 -36.93 20.40 -30.46
CA ALA A 126 -38.20 20.83 -29.87
C ALA A 126 -38.10 21.19 -28.37
N GLY A 127 -36.91 21.13 -27.76
CA GLY A 127 -36.69 21.43 -26.34
C GLY A 127 -37.19 20.34 -25.37
N GLN A 128 -37.54 19.15 -25.87
CA GLN A 128 -38.04 18.03 -25.07
C GLN A 128 -36.90 17.14 -24.55
N TYR A 129 -35.99 17.73 -23.76
CA TYR A 129 -34.73 17.07 -23.35
C TYR A 129 -34.94 15.73 -22.64
N LYS A 130 -35.90 15.61 -21.72
CA LYS A 130 -36.21 14.34 -21.03
C LYS A 130 -36.60 13.21 -22.00
N ASN A 131 -37.35 13.55 -23.05
CA ASN A 131 -37.78 12.58 -24.06
C ASN A 131 -36.62 12.22 -25.00
N GLY A 132 -35.81 13.21 -25.38
CA GLY A 132 -34.59 13.00 -26.15
C GLY A 132 -33.62 12.06 -25.45
N ASP A 133 -33.35 12.30 -24.16
CA ASP A 133 -32.49 11.45 -23.34
C ASP A 133 -33.02 10.01 -23.22
N ALA A 134 -34.34 9.84 -23.04
CA ALA A 134 -34.95 8.52 -23.01
C ALA A 134 -34.81 7.78 -24.35
N THR A 135 -34.98 8.47 -25.48
CA THR A 135 -34.77 7.90 -26.82
C THR A 135 -33.32 7.52 -27.05
N ILE A 136 -32.36 8.37 -26.64
CA ILE A 136 -30.92 8.12 -26.76
C ILE A 136 -30.48 6.95 -25.87
N ASN A 137 -30.95 6.87 -24.63
CA ASN A 137 -30.68 5.73 -23.76
C ASN A 137 -31.16 4.41 -24.36
N ASN A 138 -32.23 4.46 -25.16
CA ASN A 138 -32.72 3.31 -25.92
C ASN A 138 -31.93 3.03 -27.20
N MET A 139 -31.00 3.88 -27.63
CA MET A 139 -30.13 3.66 -28.80
C MET A 139 -28.77 3.05 -28.44
N ILE A 140 -28.34 3.20 -27.20
CA ILE A 140 -27.04 2.71 -26.73
C ILE A 140 -27.12 1.19 -26.47
N GLY A 141 -26.21 0.43 -27.08
CA GLY A 141 -26.08 -1.01 -26.80
C GLY A 141 -25.31 -1.28 -25.52
N GLY A 142 -25.61 -2.39 -24.87
CA GLY A 142 -24.89 -2.84 -23.69
C GLY A 142 -23.51 -3.38 -24.05
N GLY A 143 -22.50 -2.99 -23.30
CA GLY A 143 -21.15 -3.53 -23.42
C GLY A 143 -20.30 -3.11 -22.23
N LYS A 144 -20.03 -4.02 -21.31
CA LYS A 144 -19.00 -3.86 -20.29
C LYS A 144 -18.06 -5.04 -20.40
N GLN A 145 -16.82 -4.79 -20.82
CA GLN A 145 -15.75 -5.79 -20.86
C GLN A 145 -14.93 -5.66 -19.58
N GLY A 146 -14.60 -6.80 -18.97
CA GLY A 146 -13.75 -6.88 -17.78
C GLY A 146 -12.42 -7.59 -18.08
N ILE A 147 -11.34 -7.08 -17.52
CA ILE A 147 -10.03 -7.75 -17.50
C ILE A 147 -10.12 -8.89 -16.47
N ASN A 148 -9.68 -10.10 -16.84
CA ASN A 148 -9.54 -11.19 -15.90
C ASN A 148 -8.09 -11.21 -15.37
N GLN A 149 -7.91 -11.56 -14.10
CA GLN A 149 -6.58 -11.81 -13.53
C GLN A 149 -6.24 -13.30 -13.65
N SER A 150 -4.96 -13.63 -13.83
CA SER A 150 -4.50 -15.03 -13.90
C SER A 150 -3.79 -15.37 -12.59
N GLY A 151 -4.56 -15.83 -11.60
CA GLY A 151 -4.06 -16.22 -10.29
C GLY A 151 -5.21 -16.67 -9.41
N ASN A 152 -5.00 -17.77 -8.69
CA ASN A 152 -5.97 -18.39 -7.79
C ASN A 152 -5.45 -18.30 -6.35
#